data_AF-A0A286C4S4-F1
#
_entry.id   AF-A0A286C4S4-F1
#
_cell.length_a   1.000
_cell.length_b   1.000
_cell.length_c   1.000
_cell.angle_alpha   90.00
_cell.angle_beta   90.00
_cell.angle_gamma   90.00
#
_symmetry.space_group_name_H-M   'P 1'
#
loop_
_entity.id
_entity.type
_entity.pdbx_description
1 polymer ?
#
loop_
_entity_poly.entity_id
_entity_poly.type
_entity_poly.pdbx_seq_one_letter_code
_entity_poly.pdbx_strand_id
1 'polypeptide(L)'
;MTAHSKIGASSMYRWSMCPGSVKASEGIESRSSKYAEEGTKAHDMAADFLEGKGVAADDEVMHEAVLEYGYFVRDHVDPGDTLLVEHQFDLTKIHAGCFGTADAVIWKPATKRLMVIDFKYGAGIQVEVTDNPQLMYYALGALVTCGFSPMTVEMVIVQPRCAHPDGRFVRR
;
A
#
# COMPACT_ATOMS: atom_id res chain seq x y z
N MET A 1 -13.47 13.51 5.20
CA MET A 1 -13.01 12.32 5.95
C MET A 1 -13.14 11.12 5.05
N THR A 2 -12.03 10.47 4.74
CA THR A 2 -12.00 9.21 3.99
C THR A 2 -12.65 8.13 4.87
N ALA A 3 -13.63 7.40 4.34
CA ALA A 3 -14.27 6.33 5.11
C ALA A 3 -13.25 5.19 5.29
N HIS A 4 -12.96 4.79 6.54
CA HIS A 4 -12.15 3.61 6.80
C HIS A 4 -13.02 2.36 6.83
N SER A 5 -12.57 1.31 6.14
CA SER A 5 -13.22 0.01 6.23
C SER A 5 -13.00 -0.62 7.62
N LYS A 6 -14.10 -1.12 8.21
CA LYS A 6 -14.06 -1.91 9.46
C LYS A 6 -13.29 -3.23 9.33
N ILE A 7 -13.15 -3.73 8.10
CA ILE A 7 -12.43 -4.96 7.73
C ILE A 7 -11.38 -4.67 6.64
N GLY A 8 -10.81 -3.47 6.67
CA GLY A 8 -9.83 -3.03 5.68
C GLY A 8 -8.46 -3.65 5.90
N ALA A 9 -7.61 -3.53 4.88
CA ALA A 9 -6.26 -4.09 4.84
C ALA A 9 -5.41 -3.71 6.07
N SER A 10 -5.41 -2.44 6.46
CA SER A 10 -4.61 -1.92 7.58
C SER A 10 -4.99 -2.49 8.95
N SER A 11 -6.18 -3.07 9.09
CA SER A 11 -6.63 -3.73 10.32
C SER A 11 -6.68 -5.26 10.20
N MET A 12 -6.26 -5.82 9.06
CA MET A 12 -6.37 -7.25 8.76
C MET A 12 -5.62 -8.13 9.73
N TYR A 13 -4.43 -7.71 10.18
CA TYR A 13 -3.66 -8.43 11.20
C TYR A 13 -4.49 -8.72 12.48
N ARG A 14 -5.48 -7.87 12.78
CA ARG A 14 -6.36 -8.02 13.94
C ARG A 14 -7.61 -8.81 13.62
N TRP A 15 -8.36 -8.41 12.59
CA TRP A 15 -9.66 -9.03 12.33
C TRP A 15 -9.57 -10.40 11.68
N SER A 16 -8.50 -10.72 10.94
CA SER A 16 -8.32 -12.05 10.36
C SER A 16 -8.05 -13.10 11.45
N MET A 17 -7.35 -12.70 12.51
CA MET A 17 -7.03 -13.54 13.67
C MET A 17 -8.19 -13.60 14.67
N CYS A 18 -8.91 -12.48 14.82
CA CYS A 18 -10.06 -12.37 15.72
C CYS A 18 -11.22 -11.63 15.03
N PRO A 19 -12.10 -12.32 14.30
CA PRO A 19 -13.25 -11.68 13.64
C PRO A 19 -14.16 -10.92 14.62
N GLY A 20 -14.28 -11.41 15.85
CA GLY A 20 -15.04 -10.73 16.92
C GLY A 20 -14.49 -9.35 17.29
N SER A 21 -13.23 -9.05 17.01
CA SER A 21 -12.61 -7.75 17.27
C SER A 21 -13.27 -6.61 16.49
N VAL A 22 -13.85 -6.90 15.31
CA VAL A 22 -14.55 -5.91 14.48
C VAL A 22 -15.75 -5.35 15.24
N LYS A 23 -16.60 -6.25 15.76
CA LYS A 23 -17.78 -5.87 16.55
C LYS A 23 -17.39 -5.27 17.90
N ALA A 24 -16.37 -5.83 18.55
CA ALA A 24 -15.89 -5.32 19.83
C ALA A 24 -15.31 -3.90 19.75
N SER A 25 -14.82 -3.48 18.57
CA SER A 25 -14.28 -2.14 18.35
C SER A 25 -15.35 -1.11 17.94
N GLU A 26 -16.62 -1.51 17.79
CA GLU A 26 -17.68 -0.59 17.40
C GLU A 26 -17.94 0.47 18.48
N GLY A 27 -18.01 1.74 18.05
CA GLY A 27 -18.18 2.88 18.96
C GLY A 27 -16.92 3.26 19.73
N ILE A 28 -15.82 2.52 19.58
CA ILE A 28 -14.52 2.91 20.12
C ILE A 28 -13.84 3.83 19.10
N GLU A 29 -13.49 5.04 19.54
CA GLU A 29 -12.79 6.01 18.72
C GLU A 29 -11.42 5.47 18.29
N SER A 30 -11.18 5.48 16.97
CA SER A 30 -9.85 5.20 16.43
C SER A 30 -8.95 6.42 16.68
N ARG A 31 -8.07 6.33 17.67
CA ARG A 31 -7.10 7.38 17.94
C ARG A 31 -5.95 7.29 16.96
N SER A 32 -5.71 8.37 16.24
CA SER A 32 -4.48 8.52 15.46
C SER A 32 -3.28 8.72 16.39
N SER A 33 -2.10 8.47 15.87
CA SER A 33 -0.83 8.83 16.50
C SER A 33 -0.08 9.78 15.58
N LYS A 34 0.88 10.54 16.13
CA LYS A 34 1.79 11.36 15.33
C LYS A 34 2.43 10.55 14.18
N TYR A 35 2.80 9.30 14.44
CA TYR A 35 3.39 8.41 13.43
C TYR A 35 2.40 8.03 12.32
N ALA A 36 1.12 7.84 12.64
CA ALA A 36 0.09 7.54 11.65
C ALA A 36 -0.23 8.77 10.79
N GLU A 37 -0.22 9.96 11.38
CA GLU A 37 -0.39 11.24 10.66
C GLU A 37 0.79 11.51 9.74
N GLU A 38 2.02 11.36 10.23
CA GLU A 38 3.23 11.46 9.40
C GLU A 38 3.22 10.46 8.24
N GLY A 39 2.79 9.22 8.49
CA GLY A 39 2.65 8.20 7.46
C GLY A 39 1.63 8.61 6.40
N THR A 40 0.43 9.06 6.81
CA THR A 40 -0.60 9.53 5.88
C THR A 40 -0.06 10.65 4.98
N LYS A 41 0.62 11.63 5.58
CA LYS A 41 1.23 12.74 4.87
C LYS A 41 2.28 12.25 3.85
N ALA A 42 3.11 11.28 4.22
CA ALA A 42 4.12 10.71 3.34
C ALA A 42 3.49 9.99 2.13
N HIS A 43 2.37 9.27 2.31
CA HIS A 43 1.64 8.64 1.20
C HIS A 43 1.05 9.69 0.25
N ASP A 44 0.40 10.73 0.79
CA ASP A 44 -0.16 11.82 -0.03
C ASP A 44 0.93 12.48 -0.91
N MET A 45 2.10 12.76 -0.33
CA MET A 45 3.24 13.32 -1.07
C MET A 45 3.83 12.36 -2.10
N ALA A 46 3.87 11.07 -1.79
CA ALA A 46 4.32 10.05 -2.72
C ALA A 46 3.38 9.91 -3.92
N ALA A 47 2.06 9.94 -3.68
CA ALA A 47 1.07 9.98 -4.73
C ALA A 47 1.24 11.22 -5.61
N ASP A 48 1.39 12.39 -4.98
CA ASP A 48 1.62 13.65 -5.70
C ASP A 48 2.90 13.58 -6.56
N PHE A 49 4.00 13.04 -6.03
CA PHE A 49 5.21 12.81 -6.80
C PHE A 49 4.95 11.92 -8.02
N LEU A 50 4.29 10.78 -7.84
CA LEU A 50 4.05 9.81 -8.92
C LEU A 50 3.13 10.36 -10.01
N GLU A 51 2.18 11.22 -9.65
CA GLU A 51 1.30 11.93 -10.59
C GLU A 51 2.00 13.12 -11.29
N GLY A 52 3.27 13.36 -11.00
CA GLY A 52 4.06 14.43 -11.60
C GLY A 52 3.78 15.80 -11.00
N LYS A 53 3.11 15.85 -9.84
CA LYS A 53 3.01 17.07 -9.04
C LYS A 53 4.32 17.26 -8.26
N GLY A 54 4.62 18.51 -7.92
CA GLY A 54 5.77 18.82 -7.08
C GLY A 54 5.60 18.27 -5.67
N VAL A 55 6.70 17.88 -5.02
CA VAL A 55 6.71 17.42 -3.62
C VAL A 55 7.10 18.58 -2.71
N ALA A 56 6.22 18.94 -1.78
CA ALA A 56 6.52 19.90 -0.72
C ALA A 56 6.58 19.17 0.62
N ALA A 57 7.76 18.67 0.97
CA ALA A 57 8.00 17.97 2.23
C ALA A 57 8.28 18.92 3.38
N ASP A 58 7.84 18.54 4.58
CA ASP A 58 8.05 19.32 5.81
C ASP A 58 9.50 19.27 6.28
N ASP A 59 10.17 18.15 6.03
CA ASP A 59 11.54 17.90 6.43
C ASP A 59 12.28 17.02 5.41
N GLU A 60 13.60 17.01 5.52
CA GLU A 60 14.51 16.31 4.62
C GLU A 60 14.33 14.78 4.67
N VAL A 61 14.05 14.21 5.86
CA VAL A 61 13.86 12.76 6.02
C VAL A 61 12.61 12.29 5.29
N MET A 62 11.53 13.06 5.39
CA MET A 62 10.29 12.79 4.67
C MET A 62 10.48 12.94 3.17
N HIS A 63 11.17 13.99 2.73
CA HIS A 63 11.49 14.22 1.33
C HIS A 63 12.28 13.06 0.73
N GLU A 64 13.36 12.64 1.40
CA GLU A 64 14.19 11.52 0.96
C GLU A 64 13.40 10.21 0.88
N ALA A 65 12.59 9.89 1.88
CA ALA A 65 11.79 8.66 1.89
C ALA A 65 10.74 8.65 0.77
N VAL A 66 10.07 9.78 0.54
CA VAL A 66 9.09 9.94 -0.54
C VAL A 66 9.77 9.78 -1.91
N LEU A 67 10.94 10.39 -2.09
CA LEU A 67 11.71 10.25 -3.33
C LEU A 67 12.22 8.82 -3.53
N GLU A 68 12.73 8.17 -2.48
CA GLU A 68 13.22 6.78 -2.57
C GLU A 68 12.09 5.84 -3.02
N TYR A 69 10.89 5.96 -2.44
CA TYR A 69 9.71 5.23 -2.89
C TYR A 69 9.28 5.61 -4.30
N GLY A 70 9.17 6.90 -4.58
CA GLY A 70 8.69 7.39 -5.86
C GLY A 70 9.58 6.99 -7.04
N TYR A 71 10.90 7.10 -6.87
CA TYR A 71 11.87 6.64 -7.87
C TYR A 71 11.83 5.12 -8.00
N PHE A 72 11.72 4.37 -6.90
CA PHE A 72 11.55 2.92 -6.98
C PHE A 72 10.35 2.54 -7.85
N VAL A 73 9.18 3.15 -7.65
CA VAL A 73 8.00 2.87 -8.48
C VAL A 73 8.25 3.22 -9.94
N ARG A 74 8.80 4.41 -10.23
CA ARG A 74 9.09 4.88 -11.60
C ARG A 74 10.10 4.00 -12.34
N ASP A 75 11.15 3.56 -11.65
CA ASP A 75 12.18 2.68 -12.20
C ASP A 75 11.62 1.29 -12.57
N HIS A 76 10.44 0.93 -12.05
CA HIS A 76 9.73 -0.30 -12.40
C HIS A 76 8.67 -0.10 -13.48
N VAL A 77 8.52 1.08 -14.06
CA VAL A 77 7.58 1.33 -15.17
C VAL A 77 8.34 1.37 -16.49
N ASP A 78 8.10 0.38 -17.35
CA ASP A 78 8.67 0.32 -18.70
C ASP A 78 7.71 0.95 -19.72
N PRO A 79 8.20 1.37 -20.91
CA PRO A 79 7.32 1.79 -22.00
C PRO A 79 6.26 0.73 -22.34
N GLY A 80 4.98 1.09 -22.23
CA GLY A 80 3.84 0.21 -22.48
C GLY A 80 3.22 -0.42 -21.23
N ASP A 81 3.81 -0.19 -20.06
CA ASP A 81 3.19 -0.55 -18.78
C ASP A 81 2.10 0.45 -18.38
N THR A 82 1.24 0.04 -17.45
CA THR A 82 0.25 0.93 -16.83
C THR A 82 0.54 1.05 -15.33
N LEU A 83 0.83 2.27 -14.88
CA LEU A 83 0.92 2.62 -13.47
C LEU A 83 -0.43 3.17 -12.99
N LEU A 84 -0.95 2.60 -11.90
CA LEU A 84 -2.09 3.12 -11.15
C LEU A 84 -1.56 3.58 -9.80
N VAL A 85 -1.81 4.84 -9.43
CA VAL A 85 -1.43 5.45 -8.15
C VAL A 85 -2.68 5.59 -7.30
N GLU A 86 -2.59 5.28 -6.00
CA GLU A 86 -3.73 5.31 -5.07
C GLU A 86 -4.95 4.55 -5.63
N HIS A 87 -4.70 3.32 -6.12
CA HIS A 87 -5.73 2.51 -6.76
C HIS A 87 -6.78 2.04 -5.75
N GLN A 88 -7.92 2.72 -5.76
CA GLN A 88 -9.07 2.35 -4.93
C GLN A 88 -9.77 1.11 -5.48
N PHE A 89 -10.12 0.19 -4.58
CA PHE A 89 -10.83 -1.02 -4.93
C PHE A 89 -11.96 -1.32 -3.96
N ASP A 90 -13.04 -1.91 -4.49
CA ASP A 90 -14.21 -2.37 -3.75
C ASP A 90 -14.42 -3.87 -4.02
N LEU A 91 -14.43 -4.65 -2.94
CA LEU A 91 -14.62 -6.09 -2.92
C LEU A 91 -15.94 -6.47 -2.23
N THR A 92 -16.96 -5.60 -2.28
CA THR A 92 -18.30 -5.86 -1.72
C THR A 92 -18.93 -7.14 -2.26
N LYS A 93 -18.56 -7.54 -3.49
CA LYS A 93 -18.97 -8.83 -4.09
C LYS A 93 -18.40 -10.05 -3.36
N ILE A 94 -17.28 -9.89 -2.65
CA ILE A 94 -16.67 -10.92 -1.81
C ILE A 94 -17.25 -10.82 -0.40
N HIS A 95 -17.21 -9.62 0.20
CA HIS A 95 -17.82 -9.35 1.50
C HIS A 95 -18.08 -7.85 1.68
N ALA A 96 -19.24 -7.50 2.23
CA ALA A 96 -19.61 -6.11 2.48
C ALA A 96 -18.57 -5.40 3.36
N GLY A 97 -18.16 -4.20 2.93
CA GLY A 97 -17.16 -3.41 3.63
C GLY A 97 -15.71 -3.79 3.31
N CYS A 98 -15.44 -4.81 2.50
CA CYS A 98 -14.07 -5.04 2.00
C CYS A 98 -13.76 -4.03 0.89
N PHE A 99 -13.08 -2.95 1.23
CA PHE A 99 -12.54 -1.99 0.28
C PHE A 99 -11.19 -1.45 0.79
N GLY A 100 -10.45 -0.75 -0.05
CA GLY A 100 -9.18 -0.16 0.31
C GLY A 100 -8.55 0.59 -0.85
N THR A 101 -7.32 1.03 -0.62
CA THR A 101 -6.50 1.72 -1.61
C THR A 101 -5.13 1.07 -1.62
N ALA A 102 -4.63 0.70 -2.79
CA ALA A 102 -3.26 0.24 -2.98
C ALA A 102 -2.40 1.43 -3.44
N ASP A 103 -1.24 1.64 -2.83
CA ASP A 103 -0.42 2.85 -3.05
C ASP A 103 0.05 2.95 -4.51
N ALA A 104 0.63 1.88 -5.05
CA ALA A 104 0.97 1.77 -6.47
C ALA A 104 0.73 0.37 -7.03
N VAL A 105 0.15 0.31 -8.22
CA VAL A 105 -0.05 -0.94 -8.98
C VAL A 105 0.54 -0.76 -10.37
N ILE A 106 1.42 -1.67 -10.79
CA ILE A 106 2.01 -1.66 -12.13
C ILE A 106 1.56 -2.90 -12.90
N TRP A 107 0.83 -2.68 -13.98
CA TRP A 107 0.50 -3.72 -14.93
C TRP A 107 1.54 -3.79 -16.05
N LYS A 108 2.15 -4.97 -16.19
CA LYS A 108 3.16 -5.27 -17.20
C LYS A 108 2.61 -6.27 -18.22
N PRO A 109 2.00 -5.80 -19.33
CA PRO A 109 1.34 -6.68 -20.30
C PRO A 109 2.30 -7.65 -20.98
N ALA A 110 3.53 -7.22 -21.26
CA ALA A 110 4.55 -8.04 -21.95
C ALA A 110 4.89 -9.33 -21.19
N THR A 111 4.85 -9.29 -19.86
CA THR A 111 5.16 -10.43 -18.98
C THR A 111 3.93 -11.02 -18.30
N LYS A 112 2.75 -10.43 -18.52
CA LYS A 112 1.51 -10.71 -17.79
C LYS A 112 1.70 -10.66 -16.27
N ARG A 113 2.45 -9.66 -15.78
CA ARG A 113 2.73 -9.48 -14.35
C ARG A 113 1.99 -8.27 -13.80
N LEU A 114 1.36 -8.43 -12.65
CA LEU A 114 0.80 -7.33 -11.86
C LEU A 114 1.69 -7.12 -10.63
N MET A 115 2.30 -5.94 -10.50
CA MET A 115 3.06 -5.58 -9.30
C MET A 115 2.19 -4.73 -8.39
N VAL A 116 2.19 -5.03 -7.10
CA VAL A 116 1.49 -4.26 -6.07
C VAL A 116 2.52 -3.82 -5.04
N ILE A 117 2.75 -2.52 -4.99
CA ILE A 117 3.82 -1.89 -4.22
C ILE A 117 3.17 -1.11 -3.08
N ASP A 118 3.53 -1.48 -1.85
CA ASP A 118 3.06 -0.88 -0.60
C ASP A 118 4.19 -0.05 0.02
N PHE A 119 3.88 1.21 0.31
CA PHE A 119 4.79 2.15 0.95
C PHE A 119 4.67 2.03 2.47
N LYS A 120 5.81 1.91 3.15
CA LYS A 120 5.88 1.87 4.61
C LYS A 120 6.83 2.96 5.11
N TYR A 121 6.26 4.11 5.44
CA TYR A 121 7.01 5.26 5.97
C TYR A 121 7.50 5.09 7.43
N GLY A 122 6.89 4.19 8.20
CA GLY A 122 7.22 4.00 9.61
C GLY A 122 8.72 3.73 9.85
N ALA A 123 9.23 4.17 11.00
CA ALA A 123 10.61 3.92 11.43
C ALA A 123 10.64 2.93 12.60
N GLY A 124 11.68 2.10 12.67
CA GLY A 124 11.94 1.21 13.81
C GLY A 124 11.04 -0.04 13.91
N ILE A 125 10.04 -0.20 13.04
CA ILE A 125 9.24 -1.41 12.92
C ILE A 125 9.38 -1.93 11.49
N GLN A 126 10.02 -3.10 11.37
CA GLN A 126 10.18 -3.80 10.11
C GLN A 126 8.86 -4.46 9.70
N VAL A 127 8.51 -4.35 8.43
CA VAL A 127 7.33 -5.01 7.86
C VAL A 127 7.79 -6.08 6.88
N GLU A 128 7.42 -7.33 7.16
CA GLU A 128 7.76 -8.47 6.32
C GLU A 128 6.85 -8.56 5.10
N VAL A 129 7.40 -8.94 3.95
CA VAL A 129 6.61 -9.28 2.75
C VAL A 129 6.04 -10.70 2.85
N THR A 130 6.75 -11.57 3.56
CA THR A 130 6.38 -12.98 3.70
C THR A 130 5.17 -13.11 4.62
N ASP A 131 4.17 -13.86 4.14
CA ASP A 131 2.90 -14.13 4.82
C ASP A 131 2.22 -12.87 5.39
N ASN A 132 2.29 -11.77 4.64
CA ASN A 132 1.70 -10.50 4.99
C ASN A 132 0.24 -10.41 4.49
N PRO A 133 -0.77 -10.52 5.37
CA PRO A 133 -2.17 -10.52 4.95
C PRO A 133 -2.61 -9.19 4.36
N GLN A 134 -2.04 -8.07 4.81
CA GLN A 134 -2.34 -6.74 4.29
C GLN A 134 -1.96 -6.63 2.81
N LEU A 135 -0.75 -7.08 2.44
CA LEU A 135 -0.32 -7.11 1.04
C LEU A 135 -1.16 -8.05 0.19
N MET A 136 -1.48 -9.24 0.69
CA MET A 136 -2.35 -10.17 -0.03
C MET A 136 -3.74 -9.58 -0.27
N TYR A 137 -4.25 -8.78 0.68
CA TYR A 137 -5.51 -8.07 0.52
C TYR A 137 -5.44 -6.99 -0.56
N TYR A 138 -4.37 -6.19 -0.59
CA TYR A 138 -4.14 -5.22 -1.67
C TYR A 138 -3.98 -5.91 -3.03
N ALA A 139 -3.24 -7.02 -3.07
CA ALA A 139 -3.07 -7.83 -4.27
C ALA A 139 -4.40 -8.37 -4.80
N LEU A 140 -5.27 -8.88 -3.93
CA LEU A 140 -6.62 -9.30 -4.31
C LEU A 140 -7.45 -8.11 -4.80
N GLY A 141 -7.38 -6.97 -4.10
CA GLY A 141 -8.03 -5.73 -4.50
C GLY A 141 -7.68 -5.32 -5.93
N ALA A 142 -6.39 -5.22 -6.22
CA ALA A 142 -5.87 -4.88 -7.54
C ALA A 142 -6.27 -5.93 -8.59
N LEU A 143 -6.06 -7.21 -8.31
CA LEU A 143 -6.38 -8.31 -9.23
C LEU A 143 -7.86 -8.29 -9.69
N VAL A 144 -8.78 -8.04 -8.76
CA VAL A 144 -10.22 -8.09 -9.03
C VAL A 144 -10.72 -6.83 -9.76
N THR A 145 -10.08 -5.68 -9.54
CA THR A 145 -10.65 -4.38 -9.95
C THR A 145 -9.89 -3.69 -11.07
N CYS A 146 -8.63 -4.03 -11.34
CA CYS A 146 -7.86 -3.39 -12.41
C CYS A 146 -8.29 -3.84 -13.83
N GLY A 147 -9.06 -4.93 -13.96
CA GLY A 147 -9.50 -5.44 -15.26
C GLY A 147 -8.41 -6.07 -16.12
N PHE A 148 -7.22 -6.28 -15.56
CA PHE A 148 -6.10 -6.97 -16.23
C PHE A 148 -6.19 -8.49 -16.06
N SER A 149 -5.41 -9.22 -16.85
CA SER A 149 -5.32 -10.69 -16.77
C SER A 149 -3.89 -11.14 -16.49
N PRO A 150 -3.36 -10.90 -15.27
CA PRO A 150 -2.03 -11.35 -14.90
C PRO A 150 -1.95 -12.87 -14.76
N MET A 151 -0.79 -13.42 -15.10
CA MET A 151 -0.38 -14.79 -14.76
C MET A 151 0.35 -14.83 -13.41
N THR A 152 1.01 -13.73 -13.05
CA THR A 152 1.75 -13.59 -11.79
C THR A 152 1.40 -12.27 -11.13
N VAL A 153 1.32 -12.30 -9.80
CA VAL A 153 1.21 -11.11 -8.96
C VAL A 153 2.45 -11.04 -8.09
N GLU A 154 3.17 -9.93 -8.16
CA GLU A 154 4.35 -9.65 -7.35
C GLU A 154 3.97 -8.61 -6.29
N MET A 155 4.26 -8.91 -5.03
CA MET A 155 3.99 -8.03 -3.90
C MET A 155 5.29 -7.44 -3.40
N VAL A 156 5.32 -6.13 -3.21
CA VAL A 156 6.55 -5.40 -2.86
C VAL A 156 6.28 -4.46 -1.69
N ILE A 157 7.19 -4.45 -0.72
CA ILE A 157 7.26 -3.42 0.32
C ILE A 157 8.44 -2.50 0.03
N VAL A 158 8.19 -1.21 0.12
CA VAL A 158 9.24 -0.18 0.14
C VAL A 158 9.23 0.50 1.49
N GLN A 159 10.31 0.34 2.26
CA GLN A 159 10.42 0.88 3.63
C GLN A 159 11.72 1.67 3.85
N PRO A 160 11.84 2.91 3.31
CA PRO A 160 13.09 3.68 3.31
C PRO A 160 13.67 3.94 4.72
N ARG A 161 12.80 4.02 5.73
CA ARG A 161 13.16 4.37 7.11
C ARG A 161 13.38 3.17 8.03
N CYS A 162 13.42 1.96 7.47
CA CYS A 162 13.66 0.74 8.22
C CYS A 162 14.55 -0.23 7.43
N ALA A 163 15.74 -0.53 7.97
CA ALA A 163 16.61 -1.54 7.40
C ALA A 163 15.98 -2.93 7.55
N HIS A 164 15.94 -3.70 6.46
CA HIS A 164 15.55 -5.10 6.44
C HIS A 164 16.79 -5.94 6.06
N PRO A 165 16.97 -7.16 6.60
CA PRO A 165 18.11 -8.02 6.25
C PRO A 165 18.28 -8.24 4.74
N ASP A 166 17.16 -8.36 4.03
CA ASP A 166 17.11 -8.51 2.56
C ASP A 166 17.15 -7.17 1.79
N GLY A 167 17.44 -6.05 2.46
CA GLY A 167 17.48 -4.70 1.89
C GLY A 167 16.15 -3.94 1.97
N ARG A 168 16.17 -2.63 1.74
CA ARG A 168 15.00 -1.72 1.92
C ARG A 168 13.80 -2.01 0.99
N PHE A 169 13.97 -2.92 0.05
CA PHE A 169 12.99 -3.36 -0.94
C PHE A 169 12.85 -4.88 -0.85
N VAL A 170 11.72 -5.36 -0.32
CA VAL A 170 11.48 -6.79 -0.10
C VAL A 170 10.33 -7.23 -1.01
N ARG A 171 10.50 -8.36 -1.70
CA ARG A 171 9.60 -8.81 -2.78
C ARG A 171 9.18 -10.27 -2.58
N ARG A 172 7.95 -10.60 -3.01
CA ARG A 172 7.41 -11.97 -3.06
C ARG A 172 6.62 -12.20 -4.34
#